data_AF-A0A9P0NJC6-F1
#
_entry.id   AF-A0A9P0NJC6-F1
#
_cell.length_a   1.000
_cell.length_b   1.000
_cell.length_c   1.000
_cell.angle_alpha   90.00
_cell.angle_beta   90.00
_cell.angle_gamma   90.00
#
_symmetry.space_group_name_H-M   'P 1'
#
loop_
_entity.id
_entity.type
_entity.pdbx_description
1 polymer ?
#
loop_
_entity_poly.entity_id
_entity_poly.type
_entity_poly.pdbx_seq_one_letter_code
_entity_poly.pdbx_strand_id
1 'polypeptide(L)'
;MLKLSSMYTLLLYLLLTTNVLCDRNNVSKNDDPFWINPCGYTTYNGKDYDDSDAGIIDRILTIQRQCQKNIDPFKREYIQQTFKSDYDTHYNRWINENNSWMTSRLLNRAEDNMQQSCLESRSFPSELKFTYELLQQVAVGYEVLLDDANNVDYLENRFLNNFTTCKNDLQQLLCEISDDVDITHQDKPKDVTRDQVPNDVRQETSTAERNLTNSIIFRDYMIAIKYMKNTYEYLRSKCKNDIIDFKVWLKKNRKRNH
;
A
#
# COMPACT_ATOMS: atom_id res chain seq x y z
N MET A 1 -23.39 60.19 -15.14
CA MET A 1 -23.26 60.03 -13.67
C MET A 1 -24.35 59.10 -13.17
N LEU A 2 -24.03 57.81 -13.07
CA LEU A 2 -24.87 56.77 -12.46
C LEU A 2 -23.98 56.02 -11.46
N LYS A 3 -24.50 55.87 -10.24
CA LYS A 3 -23.75 55.64 -8.99
C LYS A 3 -23.13 54.23 -8.93
N LEU A 4 -21.81 54.20 -8.77
CA LEU A 4 -20.91 53.05 -8.55
C LEU A 4 -21.12 52.26 -7.24
N SER A 5 -22.25 52.43 -6.56
CA SER A 5 -22.40 51.97 -5.16
C SER A 5 -23.09 50.62 -4.98
N SER A 6 -23.56 49.96 -6.05
CA SER A 6 -24.46 48.80 -5.92
C SER A 6 -23.96 47.51 -6.59
N MET A 7 -22.74 47.47 -7.12
CA MET A 7 -22.12 46.23 -7.65
C MET A 7 -21.07 45.63 -6.71
N TYR A 8 -20.59 46.37 -5.72
CA TYR A 8 -19.59 45.87 -4.77
C TYR A 8 -20.18 44.99 -3.65
N THR A 9 -21.48 45.13 -3.35
CA THR A 9 -22.14 44.34 -2.31
C THR A 9 -22.55 42.94 -2.76
N LEU A 10 -22.65 42.68 -4.08
CA LEU A 10 -22.93 41.33 -4.61
C LEU A 10 -21.67 40.51 -4.94
N LEU A 11 -20.52 41.18 -5.12
CA LEU A 11 -19.21 40.51 -5.30
C LEU A 11 -18.57 40.09 -3.97
N LEU A 12 -19.01 40.62 -2.82
CA LEU A 12 -18.53 40.21 -1.50
C LEU A 12 -19.25 38.97 -0.93
N TYR A 13 -20.42 38.58 -1.46
CA TYR A 13 -21.16 37.41 -0.96
C TYR A 13 -20.83 36.09 -1.68
N LEU A 14 -19.99 36.12 -2.71
CA LEU A 14 -19.53 34.93 -3.45
C LEU A 14 -18.12 34.46 -3.06
N LEU A 15 -17.50 35.07 -2.03
CA LEU A 15 -16.17 34.69 -1.51
C LEU A 15 -16.20 33.94 -0.17
N LEU A 16 -17.39 33.54 0.28
CA LEU A 16 -17.58 32.65 1.44
C LEU A 16 -18.02 31.25 0.99
N THR A 17 -17.39 30.71 -0.05
CA THR A 17 -17.18 29.26 -0.07
C THR A 17 -15.98 29.02 0.84
N THR A 18 -16.21 28.22 1.88
CA THR A 18 -15.19 27.73 2.79
C THR A 18 -14.09 27.06 1.97
N ASN A 19 -13.05 27.81 1.64
CA ASN A 19 -11.74 27.24 1.44
C ASN A 19 -11.42 26.58 2.77
N VAL A 20 -11.59 25.25 2.83
CA VAL A 20 -10.74 24.44 3.68
C VAL A 20 -9.34 24.67 3.13
N LEU A 21 -8.71 25.74 3.59
CA LEU A 21 -7.28 25.87 3.61
C LEU A 21 -6.84 24.71 4.50
N CYS A 22 -6.53 23.57 3.88
CA CYS A 22 -5.64 22.61 4.49
C CYS A 22 -4.37 23.40 4.78
N ASP A 23 -4.20 23.72 6.06
CA ASP A 23 -3.03 24.38 6.60
C ASP A 23 -1.80 23.61 6.13
N ARG A 24 -1.06 24.22 5.21
CA ARG A 24 0.17 23.69 4.65
C ARG A 24 1.31 24.21 5.52
N ASN A 25 1.27 23.93 6.82
CA ASN A 25 2.35 24.25 7.76
C ASN A 25 2.72 23.01 8.57
N ASN A 26 3.54 22.17 7.94
CA ASN A 26 4.80 21.67 8.45
C ASN A 26 5.17 20.47 7.59
N VAL A 27 5.73 20.74 6.41
CA VAL A 27 6.72 19.79 5.87
C VAL A 27 7.91 19.89 6.81
N SER A 28 7.81 19.20 7.94
CA SER A 28 9.01 18.62 8.54
C SER A 28 9.67 17.89 7.39
N LYS A 29 10.88 18.30 7.01
CA LYS A 29 11.82 17.34 6.45
C LYS A 29 12.03 16.29 7.54
N ASN A 30 11.10 15.34 7.65
CA ASN A 30 11.43 14.08 8.25
C ASN A 30 12.36 13.44 7.22
N ASP A 31 13.66 13.54 7.47
CA ASP A 31 14.68 12.71 6.79
C ASP A 31 14.41 11.20 7.04
N ASP A 32 13.52 10.92 7.99
CA ASP A 32 12.97 9.60 8.27
C ASP A 32 12.22 9.06 7.05
N PRO A 33 12.56 7.83 6.61
CA PRO A 33 11.83 7.15 5.56
C PRO A 33 10.32 7.04 5.85
N PHE A 34 9.48 7.13 4.81
CA PHE A 34 8.02 7.16 4.98
C PHE A 34 7.40 5.89 5.57
N TRP A 35 8.15 4.79 5.62
CA TRP A 35 7.73 3.54 6.25
C TRP A 35 8.11 3.45 7.74
N ILE A 36 8.95 4.37 8.22
CA ILE A 36 9.24 4.56 9.64
C ILE A 36 8.24 5.57 10.19
N ASN A 37 7.39 5.14 11.13
CA ASN A 37 6.23 5.92 11.59
C ASN A 37 5.33 6.41 10.43
N PRO A 38 4.74 5.49 9.65
CA PRO A 38 3.97 5.82 8.44
C PRO A 38 2.75 6.71 8.72
N CYS A 39 2.20 6.67 9.93
CA CYS A 39 1.06 7.46 10.37
C CYS A 39 1.43 8.90 10.78
N GLY A 40 2.69 9.16 11.13
CA GLY A 40 3.17 10.47 11.55
C GLY A 40 2.77 10.90 12.97
N TYR A 41 2.22 9.99 13.78
CA TYR A 41 1.90 10.22 15.20
C TYR A 41 2.52 9.16 16.09
N THR A 42 2.85 9.52 17.33
CA THR A 42 3.49 8.63 18.31
C THR A 42 2.49 7.84 19.17
N THR A 43 1.20 8.16 19.07
CA THR A 43 0.15 7.53 19.88
C THR A 43 -1.11 7.34 19.05
N TYR A 44 -1.65 6.13 19.06
CA TYR A 44 -2.95 5.82 18.47
C TYR A 44 -4.01 6.72 19.11
N ASN A 45 -4.61 7.59 18.31
CA ASN A 45 -5.72 8.41 18.74
C ASN A 45 -6.96 7.54 18.61
N GLY A 46 -7.31 6.80 19.67
CA GLY A 46 -8.41 5.84 19.76
C GLY A 46 -9.78 6.39 19.36
N LYS A 47 -9.94 6.64 18.05
CA LYS A 47 -11.21 6.93 17.42
C LYS A 47 -12.06 5.67 17.46
N ASP A 48 -13.36 5.88 17.38
CA ASP A 48 -14.44 4.88 17.45
C ASP A 48 -14.43 3.97 16.19
N TYR A 49 -13.32 3.27 15.97
CA TYR A 49 -13.16 2.31 14.89
C TYR A 49 -13.56 0.90 15.38
N ASP A 50 -14.02 0.08 14.45
CA ASP A 50 -14.25 -1.33 14.70
C ASP A 50 -12.89 -2.04 14.79
N ASP A 51 -12.34 -2.13 16.01
CA ASP A 51 -11.07 -2.79 16.31
C ASP A 51 -11.20 -4.33 16.35
N SER A 52 -12.35 -4.89 15.94
CA SER A 52 -12.45 -6.33 15.72
C SER A 52 -11.60 -6.77 14.52
N ASP A 53 -11.12 -8.02 14.53
CA ASP A 53 -10.43 -8.62 13.38
C ASP A 53 -11.19 -8.38 12.07
N ALA A 54 -12.52 -8.50 12.08
CA ALA A 54 -13.34 -8.28 10.89
C ALA A 54 -13.33 -6.81 10.42
N GLY A 55 -13.40 -5.87 11.36
CA GLY A 55 -13.34 -4.43 11.08
C GLY A 55 -11.97 -4.03 10.49
N ILE A 56 -10.89 -4.50 11.10
CA ILE A 56 -9.52 -4.29 10.63
C ILE A 56 -9.33 -4.87 9.22
N ILE A 57 -9.70 -6.13 9.02
CA ILE A 57 -9.60 -6.79 7.71
C ILE A 57 -10.35 -6.00 6.63
N ASP A 58 -11.53 -5.46 6.94
CA ASP A 58 -12.33 -4.67 5.99
C ASP A 58 -11.67 -3.34 5.62
N ARG A 59 -10.97 -2.67 6.55
CA ARG A 59 -10.20 -1.46 6.27
C ARG A 59 -8.98 -1.75 5.41
N ILE A 60 -8.21 -2.78 5.76
CA ILE A 60 -7.06 -3.24 4.95
C ILE A 60 -7.49 -3.58 3.52
N LEU A 61 -8.56 -4.36 3.35
CA LEU A 61 -9.09 -4.71 2.01
C LEU A 61 -9.60 -3.49 1.24
N THR A 62 -10.08 -2.45 1.93
CA THR A 62 -10.53 -1.21 1.28
C THR A 62 -9.36 -0.44 0.69
N ILE A 63 -8.29 -0.23 1.46
CA ILE A 63 -7.07 0.45 1.00
C ILE A 63 -6.38 -0.38 -0.08
N GLN A 64 -6.32 -1.71 0.09
CA GLN A 64 -5.77 -2.63 -0.91
C GLN A 64 -6.46 -2.50 -2.27
N ARG A 65 -7.80 -2.41 -2.31
CA ARG A 65 -8.54 -2.17 -3.56
C ARG A 65 -8.24 -0.81 -4.18
N GLN A 66 -7.98 0.20 -3.36
CA GLN A 66 -7.56 1.51 -3.83
C GLN A 66 -6.19 1.44 -4.53
N CYS A 67 -5.24 0.71 -3.94
CA CYS A 67 -3.93 0.45 -4.57
C CYS A 67 -4.09 -0.16 -5.96
N GLN A 68 -4.93 -1.19 -6.11
CA GLN A 68 -5.17 -1.84 -7.41
C GLN A 68 -5.75 -0.89 -8.45
N LYS A 69 -6.73 -0.06 -8.07
CA LYS A 69 -7.31 0.96 -8.95
C LYS A 69 -6.28 1.97 -9.43
N ASN A 70 -5.29 2.30 -8.60
CA ASN A 70 -4.24 3.26 -8.94
C ASN A 70 -3.12 2.63 -9.80
N ILE A 71 -2.87 1.32 -9.65
CA ILE A 71 -1.90 0.55 -10.45
C ILE A 71 -2.40 0.29 -11.88
N ASP A 72 -3.63 -0.20 -12.01
CA ASP A 72 -4.14 -0.78 -13.26
C ASP A 72 -4.09 0.14 -14.49
N PRO A 73 -4.38 1.46 -14.38
CA PRO A 73 -4.38 2.35 -15.53
C PRO A 73 -3.01 2.52 -16.19
N PHE A 74 -1.91 2.55 -15.40
CA PHE A 74 -0.61 2.99 -15.92
C PHE A 74 0.44 1.88 -16.04
N LYS A 75 0.24 0.70 -15.42
CA LYS A 75 1.24 -0.39 -15.48
C LYS A 75 1.61 -0.79 -16.92
N ARG A 76 0.63 -0.79 -17.83
CA ARG A 76 0.86 -1.13 -19.25
C ARG A 76 1.62 -0.03 -19.97
N GLU A 77 1.26 1.23 -19.70
CA GLU A 77 1.89 2.38 -20.32
C GLU A 77 3.35 2.51 -19.89
N TYR A 78 3.64 2.34 -18.60
CA TYR A 78 5.01 2.37 -18.08
C TYR A 78 5.90 1.34 -18.78
N ILE A 79 5.47 0.07 -18.85
CA ILE A 79 6.25 -0.98 -19.52
C ILE A 79 6.37 -0.72 -21.03
N GLN A 80 5.28 -0.33 -21.69
CA GLN A 80 5.28 -0.06 -23.13
C GLN A 80 6.21 1.09 -23.49
N GLN A 81 6.22 2.18 -22.72
CA GLN A 81 7.09 3.32 -23.00
C GLN A 81 8.56 2.99 -22.73
N THR A 82 8.84 2.24 -21.66
CA THR A 82 10.20 1.91 -21.20
C THR A 82 10.88 0.84 -22.06
N PHE A 83 10.18 -0.25 -22.37
CA PHE A 83 10.78 -1.45 -23.00
C PHE A 83 10.29 -1.72 -24.42
N LYS A 84 9.31 -0.94 -24.91
CA LYS A 84 8.64 -1.19 -26.21
C LYS A 84 8.03 -2.60 -26.29
N SER A 85 7.57 -3.12 -25.14
CA SER A 85 6.93 -4.41 -24.98
C SER A 85 5.57 -4.24 -24.31
N ASP A 86 4.63 -5.12 -24.59
CA ASP A 86 3.44 -5.23 -23.76
C ASP A 86 3.80 -5.72 -22.35
N TYR A 87 2.91 -5.42 -21.39
CA TYR A 87 3.10 -5.75 -19.99
C TYR A 87 3.27 -7.24 -19.74
N ASP A 88 2.44 -8.09 -20.35
CA ASP A 88 2.40 -9.52 -20.04
C ASP A 88 3.66 -10.21 -20.57
N THR A 89 4.14 -9.81 -21.75
CA THR A 89 5.39 -10.28 -22.34
C THR A 89 6.60 -9.87 -21.50
N HIS A 90 6.67 -8.61 -21.05
CA HIS A 90 7.75 -8.14 -20.17
C HIS A 90 7.73 -8.89 -18.84
N TYR A 91 6.55 -9.01 -18.23
CA TYR A 91 6.35 -9.74 -16.98
C TYR A 91 6.84 -11.19 -17.12
N ASN A 92 6.41 -11.91 -18.15
CA ASN A 92 6.80 -13.30 -18.38
C ASN A 92 8.29 -13.48 -18.66
N ARG A 93 8.92 -12.53 -19.36
CA ARG A 93 10.36 -12.56 -19.65
C ARG A 93 11.20 -12.46 -18.38
N TRP A 94 10.86 -11.52 -17.49
CA TRP A 94 11.64 -11.20 -16.31
C TRP A 94 11.09 -11.82 -15.03
N ILE A 95 10.19 -12.78 -15.19
CA ILE A 95 9.39 -13.34 -14.11
C ILE A 95 10.26 -14.05 -13.05
N ASN A 96 11.46 -14.49 -13.41
CA ASN A 96 12.39 -15.18 -12.51
C ASN A 96 13.52 -14.28 -11.99
N GLU A 97 13.63 -13.05 -12.49
CA GLU A 97 14.56 -12.06 -11.94
C GLU A 97 14.04 -11.51 -10.62
N ASN A 98 14.95 -11.29 -9.67
CA ASN A 98 14.61 -10.80 -8.34
C ASN A 98 15.63 -9.79 -7.81
N ASN A 99 15.13 -8.86 -7.00
CA ASN A 99 15.95 -8.04 -6.12
C ASN A 99 16.11 -8.81 -4.80
N SER A 100 17.18 -9.58 -4.68
CA SER A 100 17.47 -10.45 -3.52
C SER A 100 17.43 -9.72 -2.18
N TRP A 101 17.68 -8.41 -2.21
CA TRP A 101 17.69 -7.48 -1.08
C TRP A 101 16.32 -6.92 -0.68
N MET A 102 15.36 -6.83 -1.61
CA MET A 102 14.00 -6.36 -1.30
C MET A 102 13.25 -7.50 -0.66
N THR A 103 13.16 -8.62 -1.38
CA THR A 103 12.52 -9.86 -0.90
C THR A 103 12.83 -10.97 -1.87
N SER A 104 13.44 -12.06 -1.41
CA SER A 104 14.02 -13.06 -2.32
C SER A 104 13.03 -13.83 -3.20
N ARG A 105 11.68 -13.68 -3.03
CA ARG A 105 10.63 -14.06 -4.03
C ARG A 105 9.16 -13.64 -3.77
N LEU A 106 8.87 -12.76 -2.80
CA LEU A 106 7.52 -12.40 -2.25
C LEU A 106 6.51 -13.57 -2.08
N LEU A 107 7.06 -14.76 -1.88
CA LEU A 107 6.40 -16.07 -1.72
C LEU A 107 5.84 -16.67 -3.01
N ASN A 108 6.66 -16.62 -4.06
CA ASN A 108 6.62 -17.51 -5.22
C ASN A 108 5.45 -17.32 -6.19
N ARG A 109 4.98 -16.07 -6.28
CA ARG A 109 3.90 -15.48 -7.11
C ARG A 109 2.52 -15.59 -6.46
N ALA A 110 2.12 -14.55 -5.74
CA ALA A 110 0.72 -14.25 -5.53
C ALA A 110 0.07 -13.96 -6.90
N GLU A 111 -0.34 -15.02 -7.59
CA GLU A 111 -1.19 -14.94 -8.78
C GLU A 111 -2.59 -14.48 -8.37
N ASP A 112 -3.47 -14.24 -9.33
CA ASP A 112 -4.85 -13.82 -9.05
C ASP A 112 -5.59 -14.81 -8.13
N ASN A 113 -5.07 -16.04 -7.97
CA ASN A 113 -5.53 -17.04 -6.99
C ASN A 113 -4.34 -17.75 -6.33
N MET A 114 -3.96 -17.35 -5.11
CA MET A 114 -3.05 -18.16 -4.29
C MET A 114 -3.70 -19.52 -3.97
N GLN A 115 -2.91 -20.60 -3.99
CA GLN A 115 -3.40 -21.92 -3.60
C GLN A 115 -3.91 -21.88 -2.15
N GLN A 116 -5.08 -22.47 -1.92
CA GLN A 116 -5.72 -22.50 -0.61
C GLN A 116 -4.80 -23.06 0.49
N SER A 117 -4.00 -24.08 0.15
CA SER A 117 -3.01 -24.68 1.05
C SER A 117 -1.94 -23.70 1.55
N CYS A 118 -1.64 -22.64 0.80
CA CYS A 118 -0.73 -21.57 1.22
C CYS A 118 -1.37 -20.61 2.23
N LEU A 119 -2.70 -20.61 2.34
CA LEU A 119 -3.50 -19.72 3.17
C LEU A 119 -4.00 -20.40 4.45
N GLU A 120 -4.20 -21.73 4.44
CA GLU A 120 -4.79 -22.50 5.54
C GLU A 120 -4.07 -22.38 6.89
N SER A 121 -2.74 -22.24 6.87
CA SER A 121 -1.92 -22.09 8.08
C SER A 121 -1.88 -20.66 8.62
N ARG A 122 -2.47 -19.68 7.93
CA ARG A 122 -2.39 -18.27 8.31
C ARG A 122 -3.38 -17.92 9.42
N SER A 123 -2.89 -17.17 10.39
CA SER A 123 -3.72 -16.53 11.43
C SER A 123 -3.66 -15.01 11.26
N PHE A 124 -4.73 -14.32 11.64
CA PHE A 124 -4.80 -12.87 11.49
C PHE A 124 -3.68 -12.13 12.26
N PRO A 125 -3.37 -12.44 13.54
CA PRO A 125 -2.25 -11.81 14.23
C PRO A 125 -0.91 -12.01 13.53
N SER A 126 -0.55 -13.26 13.20
CA SER A 126 0.72 -13.55 12.52
C SER A 126 0.83 -12.86 11.15
N GLU A 127 -0.32 -12.66 10.48
CA GLU A 127 -0.36 -12.07 9.17
C GLU A 127 -0.17 -10.56 9.20
N LEU A 128 -0.70 -9.85 10.21
CA LEU A 128 -0.41 -8.43 10.44
C LEU A 128 1.09 -8.18 10.57
N LYS A 129 1.78 -9.00 11.37
CA LYS A 129 3.24 -8.88 11.54
C LYS A 129 3.98 -9.14 10.24
N PHE A 130 3.64 -10.23 9.54
CA PHE A 130 4.28 -10.59 8.28
C PHE A 130 4.09 -9.52 7.21
N THR A 131 2.87 -9.01 7.05
CA THR A 131 2.54 -7.97 6.06
C THR A 131 3.18 -6.64 6.41
N TYR A 132 3.37 -6.32 7.69
CA TYR A 132 4.15 -5.14 8.10
C TYR A 132 5.60 -5.22 7.61
N GLU A 133 6.30 -6.32 7.89
CA GLU A 133 7.67 -6.56 7.43
C GLU A 133 7.76 -6.52 5.89
N LEU A 134 6.81 -7.18 5.23
CA LEU A 134 6.67 -7.24 3.78
C LEU A 134 6.58 -5.85 3.16
N LEU A 135 5.68 -5.01 3.67
CA LEU A 135 5.42 -3.69 3.12
C LEU A 135 6.56 -2.72 3.43
N GLN A 136 7.26 -2.87 4.55
CA GLN A 136 8.46 -2.09 4.82
C GLN A 136 9.58 -2.41 3.81
N GLN A 137 9.83 -3.69 3.55
CA GLN A 137 10.79 -4.11 2.52
C GLN A 137 10.40 -3.57 1.14
N VAL A 138 9.11 -3.63 0.79
CA VAL A 138 8.62 -3.06 -0.45
C VAL A 138 8.83 -1.54 -0.50
N ALA A 139 8.58 -0.84 0.60
CA ALA A 139 8.75 0.61 0.70
C ALA A 139 10.20 1.06 0.47
N VAL A 140 11.17 0.28 0.97
CA VAL A 140 12.60 0.56 0.77
C VAL A 140 12.98 0.45 -0.71
N GLY A 141 12.52 -0.58 -1.41
CA GLY A 141 12.71 -0.68 -2.86
C GLY A 141 11.97 0.42 -3.61
N TYR A 142 10.75 0.74 -3.18
CA TYR A 142 9.94 1.79 -3.80
C TYR A 142 10.56 3.19 -3.66
N GLU A 143 11.34 3.44 -2.61
CA GLU A 143 12.14 4.67 -2.47
C GLU A 143 13.13 4.83 -3.62
N VAL A 144 13.85 3.76 -4.00
CA VAL A 144 14.79 3.79 -5.13
C VAL A 144 14.09 4.17 -6.43
N LEU A 145 12.94 3.55 -6.70
CA LEU A 145 12.11 3.86 -7.87
C LEU A 145 11.66 5.34 -7.87
N LEU A 146 11.33 5.89 -6.70
CA LEU A 146 10.93 7.28 -6.58
C LEU A 146 12.10 8.24 -6.74
N ASP A 147 13.28 7.91 -6.21
CA ASP A 147 14.49 8.71 -6.40
C ASP A 147 14.81 8.84 -7.89
N ASP A 148 14.72 7.75 -8.63
CA ASP A 148 14.86 7.74 -10.08
C ASP A 148 13.74 8.50 -10.80
N ALA A 149 12.49 8.34 -10.38
CA ALA A 149 11.37 9.10 -10.93
C ALA A 149 11.45 10.60 -10.64
N ASN A 150 12.16 11.03 -9.60
CA ASN A 150 12.38 12.44 -9.31
C ASN A 150 13.47 13.06 -10.22
N ASN A 151 14.26 12.25 -10.91
CA ASN A 151 15.25 12.74 -11.87
C ASN A 151 14.58 13.08 -13.21
N VAL A 152 14.57 14.37 -13.57
CA VAL A 152 13.92 14.88 -14.79
C VAL A 152 14.48 14.32 -16.10
N ASP A 153 15.72 13.80 -16.08
CA ASP A 153 16.36 13.21 -17.26
C ASP A 153 15.97 11.73 -17.46
N TYR A 154 15.34 11.11 -16.47
CA TYR A 154 14.95 9.70 -16.50
C TYR A 154 13.52 9.53 -16.99
N LEU A 155 13.25 8.40 -17.66
CA LEU A 155 11.94 8.13 -18.27
C LEU A 155 10.86 7.97 -17.19
N GLU A 156 11.22 7.43 -16.03
CA GLU A 156 10.39 7.27 -14.84
C GLU A 156 9.74 8.57 -14.37
N ASN A 157 10.37 9.73 -14.63
CA ASN A 157 9.81 11.03 -14.27
C ASN A 157 8.47 11.31 -14.92
N ARG A 158 8.22 10.78 -16.12
CA ARG A 158 6.92 10.88 -16.80
C ARG A 158 5.79 10.23 -16.01
N PHE A 159 6.12 9.30 -15.12
CA PHE A 159 5.20 8.53 -14.29
C PHE A 159 5.29 8.92 -12.81
N LEU A 160 6.03 9.99 -12.45
CA LEU A 160 6.26 10.40 -11.06
C LEU A 160 4.95 10.58 -10.27
N ASN A 161 3.92 11.16 -10.87
CA ASN A 161 2.61 11.31 -10.22
C ASN A 161 1.94 9.96 -9.91
N ASN A 162 2.07 8.99 -10.82
CA ASN A 162 1.54 7.64 -10.64
C ASN A 162 2.31 6.90 -9.52
N PHE A 163 3.63 6.98 -9.53
CA PHE A 163 4.46 6.38 -8.48
C PHE A 163 4.22 7.04 -7.12
N THR A 164 4.09 8.37 -7.08
CA THR A 164 3.74 9.11 -5.85
C THR A 164 2.38 8.68 -5.31
N THR A 165 1.39 8.48 -6.18
CA THR A 165 0.07 7.98 -5.78
C THR A 165 0.19 6.59 -5.14
N CYS A 166 0.91 5.67 -5.78
CA CYS A 166 1.14 4.33 -5.24
C CYS A 166 1.92 4.36 -3.91
N LYS A 167 2.89 5.27 -3.76
CA LYS A 167 3.61 5.47 -2.49
C LYS A 167 2.67 5.91 -1.38
N ASN A 168 1.74 6.82 -1.67
CA ASN A 168 0.78 7.28 -0.68
C ASN A 168 -0.16 6.15 -0.25
N ASP A 169 -0.61 5.32 -1.21
CA ASP A 169 -1.40 4.12 -0.89
C ASP A 169 -0.61 3.12 -0.03
N LEU A 170 0.67 2.88 -0.37
CA LEU A 170 1.58 2.02 0.40
C LEU A 170 1.79 2.54 1.83
N GLN A 171 2.00 3.84 1.98
CA GLN A 171 2.11 4.48 3.29
C GLN A 171 0.82 4.33 4.09
N GLN A 172 -0.34 4.46 3.45
CA GLN A 172 -1.64 4.27 4.11
C GLN A 172 -1.83 2.82 4.59
N LEU A 173 -1.46 1.82 3.79
CA LEU A 173 -1.47 0.41 4.21
C LEU A 173 -0.54 0.15 5.40
N LEU A 174 0.68 0.69 5.34
CA LEU A 174 1.66 0.58 6.42
C LEU A 174 1.16 1.24 7.70
N CYS A 175 0.45 2.36 7.60
CA CYS A 175 -0.14 3.03 8.75
C CYS A 175 -1.22 2.17 9.40
N GLU A 176 -2.20 1.70 8.62
CA GLU A 176 -3.27 0.84 9.11
C GLU A 176 -2.70 -0.40 9.83
N ILE A 177 -1.79 -1.12 9.17
CA ILE A 177 -1.19 -2.32 9.75
C ILE A 177 -0.34 -2.00 10.99
N SER A 178 0.40 -0.88 11.02
CA SER A 178 1.20 -0.49 12.18
C SER A 178 0.32 -0.26 13.41
N ASP A 179 -0.78 0.48 13.25
CA ASP A 179 -1.72 0.73 14.34
C ASP A 179 -2.32 -0.59 14.86
N ASP A 180 -2.68 -1.50 13.96
CA ASP A 180 -3.29 -2.79 14.33
C ASP A 180 -2.30 -3.80 14.94
N VAL A 181 -1.00 -3.73 14.58
CA VAL A 181 0.06 -4.49 15.27
C VAL A 181 0.19 -4.05 16.73
N ASP A 182 0.12 -2.74 16.98
CA ASP A 182 0.18 -2.16 18.33
C ASP A 182 -1.08 -2.54 19.14
N ILE A 183 -2.27 -2.47 18.53
CA ILE A 183 -3.56 -2.86 19.13
C ILE A 183 -3.60 -4.35 19.48
N THR A 184 -3.04 -5.22 18.63
CA THR A 184 -3.01 -6.67 18.87
C THR A 184 -1.89 -7.12 19.83
N HIS A 185 -1.20 -6.16 20.48
CA HIS A 185 -0.12 -6.38 21.45
C HIS A 185 1.02 -7.27 20.92
N GLN A 186 1.31 -7.17 19.63
CA GLN A 186 2.42 -7.91 19.05
C GLN A 186 3.72 -7.12 19.15
N ASP A 187 4.83 -7.84 19.36
CA ASP A 187 6.15 -7.22 19.24
C ASP A 187 6.35 -6.74 17.81
N LYS A 188 6.39 -5.41 17.65
CA LYS A 188 6.64 -4.74 16.38
C LYS A 188 7.97 -5.24 15.79
N PRO A 189 7.98 -5.69 14.53
CA PRO A 189 9.21 -6.00 13.80
C PRO A 189 10.20 -4.84 13.85
N LYS A 190 11.50 -5.16 13.80
CA LYS A 190 12.53 -4.14 13.64
C LYS A 190 12.33 -3.42 12.31
N ASP A 191 12.39 -2.09 12.35
CA ASP A 191 12.29 -1.28 11.13
C ASP A 191 13.39 -1.63 10.14
N VAL A 192 12.97 -1.75 8.88
CA VAL A 192 13.82 -1.96 7.73
C VAL A 192 14.52 -0.66 7.37
N THR A 193 15.82 -0.74 7.14
CA THR A 193 16.68 0.42 6.89
C THR A 193 17.17 0.46 5.44
N ARG A 194 17.54 1.66 4.98
CA ARG A 194 17.99 1.93 3.60
C ARG A 194 19.23 1.13 3.18
N ASP A 195 20.06 0.73 4.15
CA ASP A 195 21.28 -0.07 3.96
C ASP A 195 21.02 -1.49 3.43
N GLN A 196 19.76 -1.95 3.44
CA GLN A 196 19.40 -3.19 2.75
C GLN A 196 19.57 -3.09 1.24
N VAL A 197 19.39 -1.91 0.65
CA VAL A 197 19.59 -1.73 -0.79
C VAL A 197 21.08 -1.72 -1.11
N PRO A 198 21.57 -2.61 -1.98
CA PRO A 198 22.95 -2.66 -2.40
C PRO A 198 23.43 -1.35 -3.04
N ASN A 199 24.70 -1.01 -2.84
CA ASN A 199 25.27 0.24 -3.36
C ASN A 199 25.33 0.27 -4.89
N ASP A 200 25.53 -0.87 -5.54
CA ASP A 200 25.51 -1.02 -6.99
C ASP A 200 24.14 -0.68 -7.58
N VAL A 201 23.06 -1.04 -6.89
CA VAL A 201 21.70 -0.60 -7.27
C VAL A 201 21.55 0.92 -7.13
N ARG A 202 22.02 1.50 -6.03
CA ARG A 202 21.91 2.96 -5.77
C ARG A 202 22.77 3.81 -6.69
N GLN A 203 23.85 3.25 -7.22
CA GLN A 203 24.84 3.95 -8.04
C GLN A 203 24.78 3.51 -9.51
N GLU A 204 23.69 2.84 -9.92
CA GLU A 204 23.54 2.35 -11.29
C GLU A 204 23.54 3.52 -12.29
N THR A 205 24.40 3.41 -13.30
CA THR A 205 24.58 4.43 -14.35
C THR A 205 24.01 3.98 -15.69
N SER A 206 23.84 2.67 -15.90
CA SER A 206 23.21 2.08 -17.07
C SER A 206 21.72 2.34 -17.05
N THR A 207 21.23 3.07 -18.05
CA THR A 207 19.79 3.25 -18.26
C THR A 207 19.06 1.92 -18.41
N ALA A 208 19.67 0.91 -19.04
CA ALA A 208 19.02 -0.39 -19.23
C ALA A 208 18.83 -1.13 -17.90
N GLU A 209 19.87 -1.19 -17.07
CA GLU A 209 19.84 -1.88 -15.77
C GLU A 209 18.95 -1.15 -14.77
N ARG A 210 19.02 0.18 -14.73
CA ARG A 210 18.12 1.00 -13.90
C ARG A 210 16.66 0.77 -14.27
N ASN A 211 16.32 0.88 -15.56
CA ASN A 211 14.95 0.66 -16.03
C ASN A 211 14.46 -0.76 -15.66
N LEU A 212 15.32 -1.78 -15.85
CA LEU A 212 14.99 -3.16 -15.49
C LEU A 212 14.73 -3.31 -13.99
N THR A 213 15.64 -2.79 -13.15
CA THR A 213 15.54 -2.79 -11.69
C THR A 213 14.25 -2.11 -11.21
N ASN A 214 13.95 -0.92 -11.74
CA ASN A 214 12.73 -0.17 -11.45
C ASN A 214 11.47 -0.93 -11.85
N SER A 215 11.49 -1.60 -13.00
CA SER A 215 10.37 -2.44 -13.43
C SER A 215 10.15 -3.65 -12.51
N ILE A 216 11.22 -4.21 -11.95
CA ILE A 216 11.19 -5.31 -11.00
C ILE A 216 10.66 -4.83 -9.64
N ILE A 217 11.12 -3.68 -9.13
CA ILE A 217 10.60 -3.05 -7.91
C ILE A 217 9.09 -2.81 -8.03
N PHE A 218 8.65 -2.23 -9.15
CA PHE A 218 7.24 -1.95 -9.37
C PHE A 218 6.41 -3.24 -9.49
N ARG A 219 6.94 -4.28 -10.14
CA ARG A 219 6.33 -5.62 -10.17
C ARG A 219 6.17 -6.19 -8.77
N ASP A 220 7.20 -6.09 -7.94
CA ASP A 220 7.21 -6.66 -6.60
C ASP A 220 6.22 -5.93 -5.67
N TYR A 221 6.08 -4.61 -5.81
CA TYR A 221 4.97 -3.85 -5.20
C TYR A 221 3.60 -4.41 -5.62
N MET A 222 3.35 -4.60 -6.93
CA MET A 222 2.08 -5.16 -7.41
C MET A 222 1.81 -6.57 -6.87
N ILE A 223 2.84 -7.41 -6.74
CA ILE A 223 2.74 -8.75 -6.16
C ILE A 223 2.35 -8.66 -4.68
N ALA A 224 2.94 -7.75 -3.90
CA ALA A 224 2.59 -7.55 -2.49
C ALA A 224 1.12 -7.14 -2.32
N ILE A 225 0.63 -6.20 -3.14
CA ILE A 225 -0.79 -5.78 -3.11
C ILE A 225 -1.73 -6.96 -3.43
N LYS A 226 -1.36 -7.83 -4.38
CA LYS A 226 -2.13 -9.04 -4.69
C LYS A 226 -2.10 -10.08 -3.58
N TYR A 227 -0.93 -10.28 -2.96
CA TYR A 227 -0.78 -11.15 -1.80
C TYR A 227 -1.75 -10.74 -0.68
N MET A 228 -1.77 -9.45 -0.35
CA MET A 228 -2.68 -8.92 0.67
C MET A 228 -4.14 -9.20 0.33
N LYS A 229 -4.56 -8.94 -0.92
CA LYS A 229 -5.94 -9.27 -1.34
C LYS A 229 -6.29 -10.71 -1.02
N ASN A 230 -5.50 -11.66 -1.51
CA ASN A 230 -5.78 -13.09 -1.39
C ASN A 230 -5.82 -13.52 0.09
N THR A 231 -4.83 -13.10 0.88
CA THR A 231 -4.72 -13.52 2.27
C THR A 231 -5.83 -12.90 3.13
N TYR A 232 -6.09 -11.61 3.02
CA TYR A 232 -7.12 -10.95 3.82
C TYR A 232 -8.54 -11.32 3.40
N GLU A 233 -8.80 -11.60 2.11
CA GLU A 233 -10.09 -12.17 1.67
C GLU A 233 -10.32 -13.57 2.28
N TYR A 234 -9.27 -14.40 2.32
CA TYR A 234 -9.33 -15.70 2.99
C TYR A 234 -9.60 -15.57 4.49
N LEU A 235 -8.83 -14.73 5.21
CA LEU A 235 -9.03 -14.51 6.64
C LEU A 235 -10.45 -14.00 6.95
N ARG A 236 -10.96 -13.07 6.13
CA ARG A 236 -12.34 -12.59 6.25
C ARG A 236 -13.37 -13.71 6.11
N SER A 237 -13.15 -14.64 5.17
CA SER A 237 -14.05 -15.77 4.94
C SER A 237 -14.09 -16.72 6.14
N LYS A 238 -12.95 -16.93 6.80
CA LYS A 238 -12.83 -17.73 8.03
C LYS A 238 -13.62 -17.11 9.18
N CYS A 239 -13.46 -15.80 9.43
CA CYS A 239 -14.21 -15.09 10.47
C CYS A 239 -15.74 -15.21 10.27
N LYS A 240 -16.24 -15.16 9.03
CA LYS A 240 -17.67 -15.31 8.74
C LYS A 240 -18.19 -16.71 9.04
N ASN A 241 -17.42 -17.74 8.71
CA ASN A 241 -17.81 -19.13 8.96
C ASN A 241 -17.89 -19.44 10.46
N ASP A 242 -16.92 -18.95 11.24
CA ASP A 242 -16.92 -19.13 12.70
C ASP A 242 -18.16 -18.51 13.36
N ILE A 243 -18.60 -17.33 12.88
CA ILE A 243 -19.84 -16.68 13.36
C ILE A 243 -21.09 -17.49 12.99
N ILE A 244 -21.13 -18.09 11.80
CA ILE A 244 -22.25 -18.92 11.35
C ILE A 244 -22.34 -20.19 12.21
N ASP A 245 -21.22 -20.87 12.40
CA ASP A 245 -21.15 -22.11 13.18
C ASP A 245 -21.55 -21.87 14.64
N PHE A 246 -21.12 -20.76 15.22
CA PHE A 246 -21.54 -20.36 16.57
C PHE A 246 -23.06 -20.11 16.66
N LYS A 247 -23.65 -19.42 15.67
CA LYS A 247 -25.12 -19.19 15.61
C LYS A 247 -25.89 -20.52 15.46
N VAL A 248 -25.39 -21.45 14.65
CA VAL A 248 -25.99 -22.79 14.48
C VAL A 248 -25.91 -23.59 15.78
N TRP A 249 -24.76 -23.58 16.45
CA TRP A 249 -24.55 -24.23 17.74
C TRP A 249 -25.51 -23.68 18.82
N LEU A 250 -25.63 -22.36 18.93
CA LEU A 250 -26.57 -21.70 19.86
C LEU A 250 -28.01 -22.13 19.61
N LYS A 251 -28.43 -22.20 18.34
CA LYS A 251 -29.78 -22.63 17.95
C LYS A 251 -30.04 -24.10 18.28
N LYS A 252 -29.03 -24.97 18.13
CA LYS A 252 -29.12 -26.40 18.45
C LYS A 252 -29.22 -26.66 19.96
N ASN A 253 -28.48 -25.91 20.77
CA ASN A 253 -28.52 -26.06 22.23
C ASN A 253 -29.74 -25.40 22.88
N ARG A 254 -30.27 -24.31 22.31
CA ARG A 254 -31.57 -23.77 22.73
C ARG A 254 -32.72 -24.76 22.53
N LYS A 255 -32.67 -25.60 21.49
CA LYS A 255 -33.68 -26.63 21.22
C LYS A 255 -33.54 -27.90 22.07
N ARG A 256 -32.42 -28.09 22.78
CA ARG A 256 -32.18 -29.26 23.65
C ARG A 256 -32.58 -29.01 25.11
N ASN A 257 -32.80 -27.75 25.48
CA ASN A 257 -33.18 -27.33 26.83
C ASN A 257 -34.68 -26.96 26.95
N HIS A 258 -35.48 -27.35 25.95
CA HIS A 258 -36.94 -27.28 25.93
C HIS A 258 -37.47 -28.67 25.55
#